data_AF-A0A7S0APN6-F1
#
_entry.id   AF-A0A7S0APN6-F1
#
_cell.length_a   1.000
_cell.length_b   1.000
_cell.length_c   1.000
_cell.angle_alpha   90.00
_cell.angle_beta   90.00
_cell.angle_gamma   90.00
#
_symmetry.space_group_name_H-M   'P 1'
#
loop_
_entity.id
_entity.type
_entity.pdbx_description
1 polymer ?
#
loop_
_entity_poly.entity_id
_entity_poly.type
_entity_poly.pdbx_seq_one_letter_code
_entity_poly.pdbx_strand_id
1 'polypeptide(L)'
;MSKHMGLPAECLGGLESYRCLLAKLLASLTASNPIWHEVWDNLQASKSAIVCPHCRNDAMIFQQRVLALLFEVEQRWDNWSHPSHTDLVKALQSRLSAPPPDGTLCQISELRFTQRGHSEEFRHGAHAGQTIDWLVSQLHSGAVGVRDSTMLVHAVFFHGQIRALNNRHAVALVRYQNQQRTAPQCRVRVWPLNRGLLLDDGSNKDVVLKFIEASNSHTDGRSIRGRSRSASRERSFSRTRVHEGLAVHVSNVDFEVSEEELRAHIVRQGHGHLGDVRIQRRSSGRDAGRSEGHALVSFDSARAARRLAEAGLPALRGRALRVQLDAAAR
;
A
#
# COMPACT_ATOMS: atom_id res chain seq x y z
N MET A 1 12.13 12.26 -24.37
CA MET A 1 10.98 11.32 -24.28
C MET A 1 10.90 10.80 -22.85
N SER A 2 9.98 11.34 -22.03
CA SER A 2 9.82 10.90 -20.64
C SER A 2 9.15 9.52 -20.65
N LYS A 3 9.85 8.47 -20.20
CA LYS A 3 9.26 7.15 -19.94
C LYS A 3 8.18 7.34 -18.87
N HIS A 4 6.94 7.54 -19.30
CA HIS A 4 5.81 7.32 -18.42
C HIS A 4 5.97 5.88 -17.94
N MET A 5 6.14 5.68 -16.63
CA MET A 5 5.81 4.42 -15.98
C MET A 5 4.28 4.26 -16.06
N GLY A 6 3.77 4.21 -17.29
CA GLY A 6 2.39 3.88 -17.56
C GLY A 6 2.19 2.49 -17.00
N LEU A 7 1.08 2.32 -16.30
CA LEU A 7 0.54 1.00 -16.04
C LEU A 7 0.62 0.23 -17.36
N PRO A 8 1.26 -0.96 -17.39
CA PRO A 8 1.30 -1.74 -18.62
C PRO A 8 -0.15 -1.90 -19.08
N ALA A 9 -0.45 -1.50 -20.32
CA ALA A 9 -1.82 -1.58 -20.85
C ALA A 9 -2.40 -3.00 -20.68
N GLU A 10 -1.51 -4.00 -20.73
CA GLU A 10 -1.73 -5.40 -20.41
C GLU A 10 -2.36 -5.65 -19.03
N CYS A 11 -1.96 -4.92 -17.99
CA CYS A 11 -2.51 -5.09 -16.64
C CYS A 11 -3.97 -4.65 -16.59
N LEU A 12 -4.28 -3.50 -17.17
CA LEU A 12 -5.64 -2.96 -17.17
C LEU A 12 -6.57 -3.78 -18.08
N GLY A 13 -6.10 -4.15 -19.27
CA GLY A 13 -6.86 -5.02 -20.18
C GLY A 13 -7.14 -6.40 -19.57
N GLY A 14 -6.16 -6.97 -18.85
CA GLY A 14 -6.35 -8.22 -18.11
C GLY A 14 -7.37 -8.10 -16.98
N LEU A 15 -7.30 -7.04 -16.18
CA LEU A 15 -8.26 -6.79 -15.09
C LEU A 15 -9.69 -6.55 -15.61
N GLU A 16 -9.84 -5.85 -16.73
CA GLU A 16 -11.13 -5.59 -17.36
C GLU A 16 -11.74 -6.89 -17.93
N SER A 17 -10.95 -7.66 -18.67
CA SER A 17 -11.36 -8.97 -19.19
C SER A 17 -11.76 -9.91 -18.04
N TYR A 18 -10.96 -9.94 -16.98
CA TYR A 18 -11.24 -10.72 -15.78
C TYR A 18 -12.56 -10.32 -15.10
N ARG A 19 -12.82 -9.02 -14.91
CA ARG A 19 -14.10 -8.54 -14.36
C ARG A 19 -15.27 -8.97 -15.24
N CYS A 20 -15.16 -8.81 -16.56
CA CYS A 20 -16.22 -9.19 -17.50
C CYS A 20 -16.56 -10.68 -17.35
N LEU A 21 -15.54 -11.52 -17.24
CA LEU A 21 -15.70 -12.96 -17.02
C LEU A 21 -16.33 -13.28 -15.66
N LEU A 22 -15.93 -12.59 -14.58
CA LEU A 22 -16.59 -12.75 -13.28
C LEU A 22 -18.05 -12.32 -13.30
N ALA A 23 -18.39 -11.25 -14.02
CA ALA A 23 -19.76 -10.77 -14.16
C ALA A 23 -20.63 -11.75 -14.97
N LYS A 24 -20.09 -12.28 -16.08
CA LYS A 24 -20.73 -13.35 -16.86
C LYS A 24 -20.93 -14.61 -16.01
N LEU A 25 -19.89 -15.03 -15.29
CA LEU A 25 -19.97 -16.17 -14.39
C LEU A 25 -21.05 -15.99 -13.33
N LEU A 26 -21.10 -14.81 -12.69
CA LEU A 26 -22.16 -14.50 -11.73
C LEU A 26 -23.54 -14.55 -12.38
N ALA A 27 -23.71 -13.93 -13.55
CA ALA A 27 -24.98 -13.94 -14.27
C ALA A 27 -25.44 -15.38 -14.58
N SER A 28 -24.55 -16.22 -15.12
CA SER A 28 -24.84 -17.63 -15.40
C SER A 28 -25.18 -18.44 -14.14
N LEU A 29 -24.47 -18.21 -13.03
CA LEU A 29 -24.75 -18.88 -11.75
C LEU A 29 -26.08 -18.45 -11.10
N THR A 30 -26.55 -17.24 -11.38
CA THR A 30 -27.81 -16.70 -10.82
C THR A 30 -29.01 -16.86 -11.75
N ALA A 31 -28.82 -17.40 -12.95
CA ALA A 31 -29.90 -17.65 -13.89
C ALA A 31 -30.87 -18.71 -13.33
N SER A 32 -32.16 -18.59 -13.66
CA SER A 32 -33.18 -19.57 -13.25
C SER A 32 -32.91 -20.98 -13.79
N ASN A 33 -32.18 -21.07 -14.91
CA ASN A 33 -31.69 -22.32 -15.49
C ASN A 33 -30.25 -22.11 -15.99
N PRO A 34 -29.23 -22.38 -15.15
CA PRO A 34 -27.83 -22.16 -15.51
C PRO A 34 -27.38 -23.02 -16.68
N ILE A 35 -26.79 -22.41 -17.70
CA ILE A 35 -26.15 -23.13 -18.81
C ILE A 35 -24.74 -23.54 -18.37
N TRP A 36 -24.58 -24.79 -17.95
CA TRP A 36 -23.38 -25.23 -17.23
C TRP A 36 -22.07 -25.18 -18.02
N HIS A 37 -22.10 -25.47 -19.32
CA HIS A 37 -20.89 -25.35 -20.15
C HIS A 37 -20.41 -23.89 -20.22
N GLU A 38 -21.32 -22.91 -20.25
CA GLU A 38 -20.95 -21.49 -20.20
C GLU A 38 -20.35 -21.09 -18.85
N VAL A 39 -20.89 -21.62 -17.74
CA VAL A 39 -20.32 -21.40 -16.40
C VAL A 39 -18.88 -21.92 -16.36
N TRP A 40 -18.65 -23.11 -16.91
CA TRP A 40 -17.33 -23.72 -17.00
C TRP A 40 -16.37 -22.94 -17.90
N ASP A 41 -16.81 -22.54 -19.09
CA ASP A 41 -16.00 -21.77 -20.04
C ASP A 41 -15.59 -20.41 -19.47
N ASN A 42 -16.53 -19.70 -18.82
CA ASN A 42 -16.25 -18.44 -18.14
C ASN A 42 -15.28 -18.63 -16.97
N LEU A 43 -15.41 -19.73 -16.22
CA LEU A 43 -14.47 -20.10 -15.17
C LEU A 43 -13.06 -20.30 -15.72
N GLN A 44 -12.89 -21.13 -16.75
CA GLN A 44 -11.58 -21.40 -17.34
C GLN A 44 -10.95 -20.14 -17.96
N ALA A 45 -11.75 -19.34 -18.67
CA ALA A 45 -11.30 -18.06 -19.21
C ALA A 45 -10.87 -17.08 -18.10
N SER A 46 -11.55 -17.07 -16.94
CA SER A 46 -11.19 -16.18 -15.83
C SER A 46 -9.81 -16.49 -15.26
N LYS A 47 -9.39 -17.77 -15.25
CA LYS A 47 -8.07 -18.20 -14.74
C LYS A 47 -6.93 -17.62 -15.59
N SER A 48 -7.11 -17.52 -16.90
CA SER A 48 -6.08 -17.06 -17.85
C SER A 48 -6.10 -15.55 -18.09
N ALA A 49 -7.18 -14.84 -17.72
CA ALA A 49 -7.33 -13.41 -18.00
C ALA A 49 -6.28 -12.50 -17.33
N ILE A 50 -5.71 -12.93 -16.19
CA ILE A 50 -4.67 -12.16 -15.48
C ILE A 50 -3.27 -12.70 -15.84
N VAL A 51 -2.64 -12.02 -16.81
CA VAL A 51 -1.30 -12.37 -17.32
C VAL A 51 -0.20 -11.80 -16.44
N CYS A 52 -0.36 -10.57 -15.92
CA CYS A 52 0.64 -9.92 -15.09
C CYS A 52 0.84 -10.69 -13.76
N PRO A 53 2.08 -11.13 -13.42
CA PRO A 53 2.35 -11.87 -12.18
C PRO A 53 1.98 -11.09 -10.91
N HIS A 54 2.17 -9.77 -10.91
CA HIS A 54 1.81 -8.93 -9.76
C HIS A 54 0.29 -8.82 -9.60
N CYS A 55 -0.45 -8.55 -10.67
CA CYS A 55 -1.92 -8.56 -10.64
C CYS A 55 -2.46 -9.93 -10.24
N ARG A 56 -1.79 -11.03 -10.65
CA ARG A 56 -2.16 -12.38 -10.24
C ARG A 56 -1.96 -12.59 -8.75
N ASN A 57 -0.87 -12.09 -8.17
CA ASN A 57 -0.66 -12.13 -6.73
C ASN A 57 -1.68 -11.27 -5.97
N ASP A 58 -2.04 -10.09 -6.50
CA ASP A 58 -3.08 -9.26 -5.91
C ASP A 58 -4.44 -9.93 -5.92
N ALA A 59 -4.77 -10.54 -7.07
CA ALA A 59 -5.92 -11.39 -7.23
C ALA A 59 -5.87 -12.51 -6.18
N MET A 60 -4.76 -13.23 -6.02
CA MET A 60 -4.67 -14.24 -4.97
C MET A 60 -4.89 -13.69 -3.56
N ILE A 61 -4.36 -12.53 -3.20
CA ILE A 61 -4.53 -11.95 -1.86
C ILE A 61 -6.00 -11.53 -1.62
N PHE A 62 -6.59 -10.78 -2.54
CA PHE A 62 -7.97 -10.25 -2.37
C PHE A 62 -9.05 -11.25 -2.74
N GLN A 63 -8.71 -12.22 -3.58
CA GLN A 63 -9.62 -13.20 -4.15
C GLN A 63 -9.29 -14.61 -3.67
N GLN A 64 -8.47 -14.77 -2.63
CA GLN A 64 -8.14 -16.10 -2.07
C GLN A 64 -9.42 -16.91 -1.86
N ARG A 65 -10.46 -16.26 -1.33
CA ARG A 65 -11.78 -16.87 -1.14
C ARG A 65 -12.47 -17.22 -2.47
N VAL A 66 -12.49 -16.34 -3.45
CA VAL A 66 -13.11 -16.62 -4.77
C VAL A 66 -12.37 -17.74 -5.47
N LEU A 67 -11.04 -17.70 -5.54
CA LEU A 67 -10.22 -18.74 -6.17
C LEU A 67 -10.35 -20.09 -5.45
N ALA A 68 -10.37 -20.09 -4.12
CA ALA A 68 -10.59 -21.32 -3.34
C ALA A 68 -11.98 -21.91 -3.62
N LEU A 69 -13.02 -21.07 -3.63
CA LEU A 69 -14.39 -21.49 -3.94
C LEU A 69 -14.53 -21.95 -5.40
N LEU A 70 -13.83 -21.32 -6.34
CA LEU A 70 -13.78 -21.75 -7.73
C LEU A 70 -13.17 -23.13 -7.89
N PHE A 71 -12.06 -23.40 -7.19
CA PHE A 71 -11.42 -24.71 -7.19
C PHE A 71 -12.30 -25.78 -6.51
N GLU A 72 -12.98 -25.42 -5.42
CA GLU A 72 -13.89 -26.32 -4.72
C GLU A 72 -15.14 -26.64 -5.55
N VAL A 73 -15.70 -25.65 -6.25
CA VAL A 73 -16.80 -25.83 -7.21
C VAL A 73 -16.37 -26.70 -8.38
N GLU A 74 -15.13 -26.57 -8.87
CA GLU A 74 -14.56 -27.44 -9.91
C GLU A 74 -14.44 -28.89 -9.43
N GLN A 75 -13.97 -29.13 -8.20
CA GLN A 75 -13.86 -30.48 -7.63
C GLN A 75 -15.21 -31.12 -7.31
N ARG A 76 -16.24 -30.30 -7.04
CA ARG A 76 -17.57 -30.74 -6.64
C ARG A 76 -18.63 -30.38 -7.67
N TRP A 77 -18.23 -30.33 -8.94
CA TRP A 77 -19.05 -29.83 -10.03
C TRP A 77 -20.41 -30.53 -10.13
N ASP A 78 -20.44 -31.83 -9.84
CA ASP A 78 -21.67 -32.64 -9.90
C ASP A 78 -22.54 -32.56 -8.63
N ASN A 79 -22.11 -31.82 -7.60
CA ASN A 79 -22.82 -31.69 -6.32
C ASN A 79 -23.27 -30.25 -6.03
N TRP A 80 -24.29 -29.80 -6.75
CA TRP A 80 -24.87 -28.45 -6.63
C TRP A 80 -25.48 -28.11 -5.28
N SER A 81 -25.81 -29.11 -4.46
CA SER A 81 -26.29 -28.89 -3.09
C SER A 81 -25.18 -28.41 -2.15
N HIS A 82 -23.92 -28.49 -2.59
CA HIS A 82 -22.78 -28.13 -1.77
C HIS A 82 -22.74 -26.61 -1.48
N PRO A 83 -22.44 -26.19 -0.24
CA PRO A 83 -22.41 -24.77 0.14
C PRO A 83 -21.49 -23.89 -0.70
N SER A 84 -20.42 -24.47 -1.28
CA SER A 84 -19.43 -23.75 -2.10
C SER A 84 -20.04 -23.01 -3.29
N HIS A 85 -21.12 -23.51 -3.90
CA HIS A 85 -21.80 -22.83 -5.00
C HIS A 85 -22.49 -21.54 -4.54
N THR A 86 -23.22 -21.60 -3.42
CA THR A 86 -23.88 -20.42 -2.83
C THR A 86 -22.84 -19.42 -2.31
N ASP A 87 -21.77 -19.91 -1.69
CA ASP A 87 -20.69 -19.07 -1.18
C ASP A 87 -19.91 -18.41 -2.32
N LEU A 88 -19.73 -19.07 -3.46
CA LEU A 88 -19.13 -18.49 -4.65
C LEU A 88 -19.97 -17.32 -5.17
N VAL A 89 -21.29 -17.49 -5.29
CA VAL A 89 -22.20 -16.41 -5.70
C VAL A 89 -22.06 -15.20 -4.77
N LYS A 90 -22.11 -15.42 -3.45
CA LYS A 90 -21.92 -14.34 -2.46
C LYS A 90 -20.55 -13.67 -2.58
N ALA A 91 -19.49 -14.45 -2.79
CA ALA A 91 -18.13 -13.93 -2.94
C ALA A 91 -17.97 -13.11 -4.24
N LEU A 92 -18.56 -13.56 -5.35
CA LEU A 92 -18.58 -12.83 -6.62
C LEU A 92 -19.39 -11.53 -6.51
N GLN A 93 -20.57 -11.58 -5.89
CA GLN A 93 -21.39 -10.39 -5.63
C GLN A 93 -20.62 -9.36 -4.79
N SER A 94 -20.02 -9.80 -3.68
CA SER A 94 -19.20 -8.94 -2.82
C SER A 94 -18.03 -8.32 -3.61
N ARG A 95 -17.36 -9.11 -4.46
CA ARG A 95 -16.23 -8.67 -5.29
C ARG A 95 -16.63 -7.66 -6.36
N LEU A 96 -17.82 -7.80 -6.94
CA LEU A 96 -18.33 -6.95 -8.00
C LEU A 96 -19.08 -5.71 -7.47
N SER A 97 -19.27 -5.62 -6.15
CA SER A 97 -19.95 -4.51 -5.49
C SER A 97 -18.98 -3.49 -4.90
N ALA A 98 -19.51 -2.33 -4.52
CA ALA A 98 -18.74 -1.36 -3.74
C ALA A 98 -18.38 -1.96 -2.36
N PRO A 99 -17.17 -1.70 -1.84
CA PRO A 99 -16.80 -2.14 -0.49
C PRO A 99 -17.68 -1.44 0.57
N PRO A 100 -17.76 -1.99 1.81
CA PRO A 100 -18.52 -1.36 2.90
C PRO A 100 -18.11 0.11 3.15
N PRO A 101 -19.06 1.00 3.50
CA PRO A 101 -18.79 2.43 3.67
C PRO A 101 -17.82 2.73 4.81
N ASP A 102 -17.80 1.89 5.86
CA ASP A 102 -16.96 2.10 7.04
C ASP A 102 -15.46 1.88 6.80
N GLY A 103 -15.11 1.18 5.72
CA GLY A 103 -13.73 0.77 5.43
C GLY A 103 -13.16 -0.22 6.44
N THR A 104 -11.85 -0.44 6.36
CA THR A 104 -11.07 -1.27 7.28
C THR A 104 -9.91 -0.46 7.88
N LEU A 105 -9.36 -0.91 9.00
CA LEU A 105 -8.17 -0.27 9.58
C LEU A 105 -6.92 -0.66 8.80
N CYS A 106 -6.08 0.31 8.50
CA CYS A 106 -4.81 0.14 7.79
C CYS A 106 -3.75 1.05 8.41
N GLN A 107 -2.50 0.57 8.46
CA GLN A 107 -1.38 1.40 8.92
C GLN A 107 -1.12 2.51 7.91
N ILE A 108 -0.97 3.76 8.36
CA ILE A 108 -0.72 4.87 7.42
C ILE A 108 0.58 4.66 6.62
N SER A 109 1.56 3.91 7.15
CA SER A 109 2.79 3.50 6.45
C SER A 109 2.59 2.51 5.30
N GLU A 110 1.44 1.83 5.23
CA GLU A 110 1.08 0.92 4.14
C GLU A 110 0.47 1.65 2.95
N LEU A 111 0.03 2.91 3.15
CA LEU A 111 -0.54 3.72 2.08
C LEU A 111 0.51 4.11 1.04
N ARG A 112 0.08 4.19 -0.21
CA ARG A 112 0.86 4.73 -1.32
C ARG A 112 0.05 5.78 -2.05
N PHE A 113 0.71 6.84 -2.49
CA PHE A 113 0.10 7.85 -3.34
C PHE A 113 -0.03 7.32 -4.77
N THR A 114 -1.18 7.55 -5.41
CA THR A 114 -1.31 7.28 -6.84
C THR A 114 -0.64 8.39 -7.67
N GLN A 115 -0.75 9.64 -7.22
CA GLN A 115 -0.33 10.83 -7.96
C GLN A 115 1.06 11.33 -7.58
N ARG A 116 1.72 12.02 -8.51
CA ARG A 116 2.98 12.76 -8.29
C ARG A 116 2.80 14.06 -7.51
N GLY A 117 1.60 14.63 -7.50
CA GLY A 117 1.33 15.87 -6.78
C GLY A 117 -0.14 16.11 -6.46
N HIS A 118 -0.38 16.97 -5.48
CA HIS A 118 -1.70 17.33 -4.97
C HIS A 118 -1.87 18.85 -4.89
N SER A 119 -3.11 19.35 -4.79
CA SER A 119 -3.34 20.73 -4.32
C SER A 119 -3.32 20.78 -2.79
N GLU A 120 -2.97 21.94 -2.22
CA GLU A 120 -2.99 22.14 -0.76
C GLU A 120 -4.40 22.22 -0.17
N GLU A 121 -5.41 22.57 -0.98
CA GLU A 121 -6.81 22.69 -0.54
C GLU A 121 -7.66 21.49 -0.98
N PHE A 122 -8.59 21.11 -0.11
CA PHE A 122 -9.66 20.17 -0.40
C PHE A 122 -10.77 20.86 -1.22
N ARG A 123 -11.18 20.22 -2.32
CA ARG A 123 -12.24 20.77 -3.19
C ARG A 123 -13.64 20.31 -2.84
N HIS A 124 -13.76 19.12 -2.24
CA HIS A 124 -15.03 18.41 -2.03
C HIS A 124 -14.98 17.67 -0.68
N GLY A 125 -16.14 17.18 -0.23
CA GLY A 125 -16.30 16.42 1.00
C GLY A 125 -16.34 17.29 2.26
N ALA A 126 -16.27 16.65 3.42
CA ALA A 126 -16.43 17.29 4.74
C ALA A 126 -15.36 18.36 5.06
N HIS A 127 -14.27 18.42 4.29
CA HIS A 127 -13.14 19.32 4.53
C HIS A 127 -12.96 20.33 3.39
N ALA A 128 -13.95 20.45 2.49
CA ALA A 128 -13.90 21.38 1.38
C ALA A 128 -13.58 22.82 1.82
N GLY A 129 -12.68 23.49 1.08
CA GLY A 129 -12.21 24.83 1.40
C GLY A 129 -11.09 24.89 2.44
N GLN A 130 -10.84 23.81 3.18
CA GLN A 130 -9.75 23.75 4.14
C GLN A 130 -8.42 23.36 3.47
N THR A 131 -7.31 23.70 4.13
CA THR A 131 -5.97 23.28 3.71
C THR A 131 -5.57 21.96 4.36
N ILE A 132 -4.59 21.27 3.76
CA ILE A 132 -3.96 20.09 4.35
C ILE A 132 -3.33 20.41 5.70
N ASP A 133 -2.65 21.55 5.84
CA ASP A 133 -2.01 21.94 7.10
C ASP A 133 -3.03 22.22 8.21
N TRP A 134 -4.18 22.82 7.87
CA TRP A 134 -5.31 22.95 8.80
C TRP A 134 -5.74 21.57 9.33
N LEU A 135 -5.94 20.60 8.42
CA LEU A 135 -6.37 19.27 8.81
C LEU A 135 -5.32 18.52 9.66
N VAL A 136 -4.02 18.68 9.35
CA VAL A 136 -2.94 18.14 10.19
C VAL A 136 -2.98 18.77 11.59
N SER A 137 -3.23 20.08 11.70
CA SER A 137 -3.40 20.74 12.99
C SER A 137 -4.61 20.21 13.76
N GLN A 138 -5.74 19.96 13.09
CA GLN A 138 -6.91 19.36 13.73
C GLN A 138 -6.62 17.95 14.26
N LEU A 139 -5.91 17.12 13.49
CA LEU A 139 -5.47 15.78 13.92
C LEU A 139 -4.58 15.84 15.18
N HIS A 140 -3.68 16.82 15.28
CA HIS A 140 -2.86 17.01 16.48
C HIS A 140 -3.64 17.47 17.70
N SER A 141 -4.61 18.37 17.49
CA SER A 141 -5.47 18.86 18.58
C SER A 141 -6.48 17.81 19.07
N GLY A 142 -6.68 16.72 18.31
CA GLY A 142 -7.72 15.73 18.56
C GLY A 142 -9.13 16.15 18.15
N ALA A 143 -9.31 17.34 17.56
CA ALA A 143 -10.59 17.82 17.05
C ALA A 143 -11.13 16.98 15.89
N VAL A 144 -10.22 16.35 15.13
CA VAL A 144 -10.53 15.32 14.13
C VAL A 144 -9.75 14.07 14.49
N GLY A 145 -10.43 12.93 14.61
CA GLY A 145 -9.82 11.64 14.82
C GLY A 145 -9.30 11.02 13.54
N VAL A 146 -8.15 10.33 13.62
CA VAL A 146 -7.55 9.58 12.48
C VAL A 146 -8.51 8.50 11.93
N ARG A 147 -9.45 8.05 12.77
CA ARG A 147 -10.44 7.00 12.45
C ARG A 147 -11.85 7.57 12.23
N ASP A 148 -12.00 8.88 12.10
CA ASP A 148 -13.30 9.49 11.85
C ASP A 148 -13.79 9.13 10.43
N SER A 149 -15.11 9.06 10.25
CA SER A 149 -15.71 8.77 8.95
C SER A 149 -15.36 9.82 7.89
N THR A 150 -15.08 11.05 8.29
CA THR A 150 -14.63 12.13 7.40
C THR A 150 -13.19 11.94 6.91
N MET A 151 -12.38 11.14 7.60
CA MET A 151 -10.98 10.84 7.28
C MET A 151 -10.81 9.59 6.42
N LEU A 152 -11.90 9.03 5.88
CA LEU A 152 -11.87 7.82 5.07
C LEU A 152 -11.00 7.99 3.80
N VAL A 153 -10.02 7.11 3.65
CA VAL A 153 -9.18 7.05 2.45
C VAL A 153 -9.79 6.05 1.47
N HIS A 154 -10.19 6.52 0.29
CA HIS A 154 -10.54 5.63 -0.82
C HIS A 154 -9.24 5.15 -1.44
N ALA A 155 -9.04 3.84 -1.49
CA ALA A 155 -7.84 3.24 -2.04
C ALA A 155 -8.17 2.06 -2.94
N VAL A 156 -7.17 1.55 -3.64
CA VAL A 156 -7.21 0.26 -4.35
C VAL A 156 -6.02 -0.57 -3.93
N PHE A 157 -6.15 -1.89 -4.02
CA PHE A 157 -4.97 -2.75 -3.91
C PHE A 157 -4.40 -3.03 -5.29
N PHE A 158 -3.13 -2.69 -5.49
CA PHE A 158 -2.45 -2.84 -6.76
C PHE A 158 -0.94 -3.05 -6.58
N HIS A 159 -0.47 -4.15 -7.14
CA HIS A 159 0.88 -4.69 -7.09
C HIS A 159 1.41 -4.83 -5.65
N GLY A 160 0.61 -5.46 -4.78
CA GLY A 160 0.94 -5.75 -3.40
C GLY A 160 0.79 -4.55 -2.45
N GLN A 161 0.23 -3.44 -2.91
CA GLN A 161 0.22 -2.17 -2.19
C GLN A 161 -1.17 -1.53 -2.15
N ILE A 162 -1.47 -0.81 -1.07
CA ILE A 162 -2.70 -0.02 -0.92
C ILE A 162 -2.45 1.39 -1.46
N ARG A 163 -3.04 1.70 -2.61
CA ARG A 163 -2.84 2.97 -3.34
C ARG A 163 -4.05 3.89 -3.18
N ALA A 164 -3.83 5.05 -2.58
CA ALA A 164 -4.87 6.04 -2.31
C ALA A 164 -5.35 6.72 -3.60
N LEU A 165 -6.67 6.73 -3.83
CA LEU A 165 -7.36 7.46 -4.89
C LEU A 165 -7.63 8.92 -4.50
N ASN A 166 -7.85 9.19 -3.21
CA ASN A 166 -8.06 10.53 -2.65
C ASN A 166 -6.81 11.05 -1.92
N ASN A 167 -5.73 11.30 -2.68
CA ASN A 167 -4.39 11.57 -2.14
C ASN A 167 -4.30 12.69 -1.08
N ARG A 168 -5.22 13.66 -0.99
CA ARG A 168 -5.13 14.76 0.00
C ARG A 168 -5.33 14.29 1.44
N HIS A 169 -6.31 13.42 1.72
CA HIS A 169 -6.45 12.84 3.06
C HIS A 169 -5.25 11.97 3.40
N ALA A 170 -4.79 11.15 2.44
CA ALA A 170 -3.57 10.37 2.61
C ALA A 170 -2.34 11.27 2.91
N VAL A 171 -2.22 12.44 2.26
CA VAL A 171 -1.14 13.40 2.55
C VAL A 171 -1.24 13.92 3.98
N ALA A 172 -2.42 14.34 4.42
CA ALA A 172 -2.62 14.84 5.79
C ALA A 172 -2.28 13.76 6.82
N LEU A 173 -2.78 12.55 6.63
CA LEU A 173 -2.48 11.39 7.49
C LEU A 173 -0.99 11.07 7.54
N VAL A 174 -0.29 11.09 6.39
CA VAL A 174 1.15 10.84 6.33
C VAL A 174 1.94 11.97 6.98
N ARG A 175 1.60 13.25 6.74
CA ARG A 175 2.24 14.39 7.42
C ARG A 175 2.06 14.31 8.93
N TYR A 176 0.84 14.00 9.39
CA TYR A 176 0.53 13.77 10.79
C TYR A 176 1.37 12.61 11.35
N GLN A 177 1.38 11.44 10.71
CA GLN A 177 2.21 10.31 11.11
C GLN A 177 3.68 10.71 11.24
N ASN A 178 4.22 11.47 10.29
CA ASN A 178 5.64 11.85 10.28
C ASN A 178 6.04 12.75 11.48
N GLN A 179 5.06 13.38 12.12
CA GLN A 179 5.25 14.21 13.32
C GLN A 179 4.93 13.45 14.62
N GLN A 180 4.35 12.25 14.51
CA GLN A 180 3.98 11.40 15.64
C GLN A 180 5.04 10.33 15.90
N ARG A 181 5.12 9.86 17.15
CA ARG A 181 5.99 8.73 17.53
C ARG A 181 5.35 7.38 17.25
N THR A 182 4.03 7.30 17.27
CA THR A 182 3.29 6.06 17.06
C THR A 182 3.07 5.81 15.56
N ALA A 183 2.74 4.57 15.21
CA ALA A 183 2.24 4.19 13.89
C ALA A 183 0.70 4.23 13.92
N PRO A 184 0.07 5.38 13.64
CA PRO A 184 -1.38 5.49 13.65
C PRO A 184 -2.00 4.65 12.53
N GLN A 185 -3.15 4.07 12.85
CA GLN A 185 -4.02 3.42 11.87
C GLN A 185 -5.12 4.38 11.43
N CYS A 186 -5.42 4.37 10.13
CA CYS A 186 -6.51 5.12 9.53
C CYS A 186 -7.57 4.18 8.96
N ARG A 187 -8.75 4.71 8.66
CA ARG A 187 -9.78 3.97 7.91
C ARG A 187 -9.52 4.07 6.41
N VAL A 188 -9.50 2.91 5.76
CA VAL A 188 -9.31 2.80 4.31
C VAL A 188 -10.45 1.98 3.72
N ARG A 189 -11.08 2.51 2.68
CA ARG A 189 -12.04 1.78 1.87
C ARG A 189 -11.33 1.29 0.61
N VAL A 190 -10.99 0.01 0.58
CA VAL A 190 -10.26 -0.61 -0.55
C VAL A 190 -11.25 -1.05 -1.62
N TRP A 191 -11.29 -0.31 -2.71
CA TRP A 191 -12.15 -0.58 -3.85
C TRP A 191 -11.56 -1.67 -4.74
N PRO A 192 -12.39 -2.59 -5.25
CA PRO A 192 -11.95 -3.52 -6.27
C PRO A 192 -11.70 -2.74 -7.56
N LEU A 193 -10.56 -2.98 -8.24
CA LEU A 193 -10.24 -2.37 -9.54
C LEU A 193 -11.11 -2.95 -10.66
N ASN A 194 -12.37 -2.53 -10.67
CA ASN A 194 -13.45 -3.04 -11.48
C ASN A 194 -14.20 -1.85 -12.12
N ARG A 195 -14.28 -1.76 -13.45
CA ARG A 195 -14.99 -0.66 -14.15
C ARG A 195 -16.45 -0.52 -13.74
N GLY A 196 -17.09 0.63 -13.93
CA GLY A 196 -18.52 0.81 -13.61
C GLY A 196 -18.88 0.83 -12.12
N LEU A 197 -17.90 0.68 -11.21
CA LEU A 197 -18.07 1.01 -9.81
C LEU A 197 -17.76 2.48 -9.59
N LEU A 198 -18.81 3.29 -9.43
CA LEU A 198 -18.69 4.72 -9.20
C LEU A 198 -18.21 5.00 -7.78
N LEU A 199 -17.27 5.94 -7.67
CA LEU A 199 -16.85 6.49 -6.39
C LEU A 199 -17.92 7.47 -5.88
N ASP A 200 -18.21 7.39 -4.59
CA ASP A 200 -19.09 8.30 -3.86
C ASP A 200 -18.36 9.58 -3.39
N ASP A 201 -17.26 9.95 -4.06
CA ASP A 201 -16.46 11.16 -3.77
C ASP A 201 -16.93 12.41 -4.54
N GLY A 202 -18.08 12.32 -5.20
CA GLY A 202 -18.66 13.36 -6.04
C GLY A 202 -18.00 13.54 -7.41
N SER A 203 -17.01 12.72 -7.79
CA SER A 203 -16.34 12.86 -9.09
C SER A 203 -17.10 12.25 -10.26
N ASN A 204 -18.14 11.44 -10.02
CA ASN A 204 -18.87 10.66 -11.04
C ASN A 204 -17.96 9.78 -11.93
N LYS A 205 -16.77 9.44 -11.45
CA LYS A 205 -15.85 8.54 -12.14
C LYS A 205 -15.93 7.15 -11.54
N ASP A 206 -15.80 6.15 -12.39
CA ASP A 206 -15.54 4.81 -11.87
C ASP A 206 -14.13 4.69 -11.31
N VAL A 207 -13.96 3.72 -10.42
CA VAL A 207 -12.70 3.44 -9.71
C VAL A 207 -11.51 3.23 -10.65
N VAL A 208 -11.69 2.57 -11.80
CA VAL A 208 -10.61 2.26 -12.73
C VAL A 208 -10.17 3.53 -13.45
N LEU A 209 -11.12 4.31 -13.97
CA LEU A 209 -10.81 5.60 -14.59
C LEU A 209 -10.10 6.54 -13.60
N LYS A 210 -10.61 6.62 -12.37
CA LYS A 210 -9.97 7.41 -11.30
C LYS A 210 -8.53 6.94 -11.04
N PHE A 211 -8.33 5.63 -10.94
CA PHE A 211 -7.01 5.05 -10.69
C PHE A 211 -6.04 5.35 -11.82
N ILE A 212 -6.44 5.18 -13.08
CA ILE A 212 -5.60 5.45 -14.26
C ILE A 212 -5.17 6.91 -14.30
N GLU A 213 -6.12 7.85 -14.14
CA GLU A 213 -5.83 9.28 -14.10
C GLU A 213 -4.88 9.66 -12.95
N ALA A 214 -5.05 9.00 -11.82
CA ALA A 214 -4.27 9.25 -10.63
C ALA A 214 -2.88 8.61 -10.71
N SER A 215 -2.71 7.46 -11.37
CA SER A 215 -1.50 6.63 -11.37
C SER A 215 -0.36 7.22 -12.21
N ASN A 216 0.25 8.28 -11.70
CA ASN A 216 1.38 8.96 -12.33
C ASN A 216 2.55 9.23 -11.36
N SER A 217 2.59 8.54 -10.22
CA SER A 217 3.70 8.64 -9.28
C SER A 217 5.00 8.09 -9.88
N HIS A 218 6.10 8.85 -9.74
CA HIS A 218 7.44 8.43 -10.17
C HIS A 218 8.21 7.67 -9.08
N THR A 219 7.68 7.64 -7.86
CA THR A 219 8.35 7.05 -6.70
C THR A 219 7.56 5.88 -6.16
N ASP A 220 6.85 5.17 -7.04
CA ASP A 220 5.95 4.08 -6.67
C ASP A 220 4.94 4.45 -5.56
N GLY A 221 4.50 5.71 -5.55
CA GLY A 221 3.60 6.23 -4.52
C GLY A 221 4.20 6.54 -3.16
N ARG A 222 5.52 6.40 -2.99
CA ARG A 222 6.23 6.73 -1.74
C ARG A 222 6.29 8.21 -1.43
N SER A 223 6.09 9.07 -2.43
CA SER A 223 6.15 10.51 -2.23
C SER A 223 5.23 11.24 -3.18
N ILE A 224 4.79 12.41 -2.72
CA ILE A 224 3.91 13.30 -3.45
C ILE A 224 4.32 14.75 -3.16
N ARG A 225 4.24 15.60 -4.18
CA ARG A 225 4.63 17.02 -4.09
C ARG A 225 3.40 17.92 -4.01
N GLY A 226 3.40 18.90 -3.13
CA GLY A 226 2.42 19.99 -3.18
C GLY A 226 2.55 20.77 -4.48
N ARG A 227 1.44 21.09 -5.15
CA ARG A 227 1.40 22.01 -6.29
C ARG A 227 1.00 23.39 -5.78
N SER A 228 1.94 24.32 -5.78
CA SER A 228 1.63 25.75 -5.56
C SER A 228 0.83 26.28 -6.74
N ARG A 229 -0.27 27.00 -6.48
CA ARG A 229 -1.02 27.73 -7.52
C ARG A 229 -0.26 28.96 -8.02
N SER A 230 0.73 29.43 -7.27
CA SER A 230 1.49 30.63 -7.61
C SER A 230 2.71 30.25 -8.45
N ALA A 231 2.62 30.45 -9.76
CA ALA A 231 3.69 30.21 -10.72
C ALA A 231 4.90 31.16 -10.55
N SER A 232 4.77 32.22 -9.75
CA SER A 232 5.73 33.33 -9.69
C SER A 232 6.76 33.25 -8.56
N ARG A 233 6.71 32.24 -7.68
CA ARG A 233 7.73 32.05 -6.64
C ARG A 233 8.12 30.59 -6.58
N GLU A 234 9.40 30.30 -6.81
CA GLU A 234 10.06 29.05 -6.45
C GLU A 234 10.03 28.88 -4.92
N ARG A 235 8.84 28.66 -4.37
CA ARG A 235 8.72 28.17 -3.00
C ARG A 235 9.12 26.70 -3.04
N SER A 236 10.08 26.36 -2.20
CA SER A 236 10.44 24.99 -1.86
C SER A 236 9.16 24.14 -1.75
N PHE A 237 8.95 23.27 -2.74
CA PHE A 237 7.77 22.42 -2.77
C PHE A 237 7.86 21.44 -1.61
N SER A 238 6.91 21.51 -0.67
CA SER A 238 6.83 20.54 0.42
C SER A 238 6.60 19.15 -0.19
N ARG A 239 7.57 18.26 0.00
CA ARG A 239 7.51 16.87 -0.44
C ARG A 239 7.07 16.01 0.73
N THR A 240 5.87 15.46 0.64
CA THR A 240 5.39 14.49 1.62
C THR A 240 5.90 13.11 1.22
N ARG A 241 6.57 12.41 2.12
CA ARG A 241 7.05 11.04 1.93
C ARG A 241 6.32 10.12 2.89
N VAL A 242 5.82 9.00 2.39
CA VAL A 242 5.39 7.89 3.24
C VAL A 242 6.65 7.32 3.85
N HIS A 243 6.83 7.49 5.15
CA HIS A 243 7.92 6.80 5.85
C HIS A 243 7.53 5.33 6.01
N GLU A 244 8.07 4.51 5.10
CA GLU A 244 8.07 3.05 5.22
C GLU A 244 9.08 2.55 6.25
N GLY A 245 9.73 3.46 6.99
CA GLY A 245 10.86 3.21 7.88
C GLY A 245 10.53 2.14 8.90
N LEU A 246 10.91 0.91 8.58
CA LEU A 246 11.34 -0.07 9.55
C LEU A 246 12.85 0.10 9.58
N ALA A 247 13.36 0.58 10.70
CA ALA A 247 14.78 0.45 10.93
C ALA A 247 15.04 -0.86 11.68
N VAL A 248 16.26 -1.32 11.54
CA VAL A 248 16.76 -2.49 12.22
C VAL A 248 17.78 -1.99 13.23
N HIS A 249 17.54 -2.32 14.48
CA HIS A 249 18.49 -2.09 15.56
C HIS A 249 19.56 -3.19 15.49
N VAL A 250 20.81 -2.80 15.34
CA VAL A 250 21.97 -3.68 15.31
C VAL A 250 22.79 -3.44 16.57
N SER A 251 22.79 -4.40 17.49
CA SER A 251 23.54 -4.32 18.75
C SER A 251 24.84 -5.12 18.69
N ASN A 252 25.73 -4.85 19.65
CA ASN A 252 27.05 -5.47 19.78
C ASN A 252 27.99 -5.12 18.61
N VAL A 253 27.80 -3.92 18.04
CA VAL A 253 28.68 -3.34 17.03
C VAL A 253 29.99 -2.95 17.71
N ASP A 254 31.11 -3.22 17.06
CA ASP A 254 32.41 -2.82 17.59
C ASP A 254 32.57 -1.29 17.62
N PHE A 255 33.29 -0.75 18.60
CA PHE A 255 33.42 0.71 18.78
C PHE A 255 34.19 1.38 17.65
N GLU A 256 35.04 0.62 16.94
CA GLU A 256 35.84 1.11 15.82
C GLU A 256 35.15 0.96 14.46
N VAL A 257 34.00 0.28 14.39
CA VAL A 257 33.25 0.11 13.14
C VAL A 257 32.65 1.45 12.73
N SER A 258 32.86 1.84 11.47
CA SER A 258 32.21 3.02 10.88
C SER A 258 30.85 2.68 10.27
N GLU A 259 30.05 3.71 9.98
CA GLU A 259 28.75 3.56 9.32
C GLU A 259 28.90 2.96 7.91
N GLU A 260 29.95 3.35 7.18
CA GLU A 260 30.30 2.81 5.87
C GLU A 260 30.72 1.34 5.94
N GLU A 261 31.50 0.95 6.95
CA GLU A 261 31.91 -0.44 7.16
C GLU A 261 30.69 -1.32 7.47
N LEU A 262 29.82 -0.88 8.39
CA LEU A 262 28.58 -1.59 8.71
C LEU A 262 27.66 -1.68 7.48
N ARG A 263 27.51 -0.59 6.72
CA ARG A 263 26.74 -0.58 5.47
C ARG A 263 27.31 -1.58 4.46
N ALA A 264 28.62 -1.57 4.23
CA ALA A 264 29.28 -2.49 3.31
C ALA A 264 29.12 -3.96 3.76
N HIS A 265 29.19 -4.22 5.07
CA HIS A 265 28.94 -5.55 5.63
C HIS A 265 27.52 -6.03 5.32
N ILE A 266 26.50 -5.21 5.60
CA ILE A 266 25.09 -5.56 5.34
C ILE A 266 24.84 -5.82 3.86
N VAL A 267 25.38 -4.98 2.97
CA VAL A 267 25.27 -5.16 1.51
C VAL A 267 25.96 -6.44 1.04
N ARG A 268 27.15 -6.76 1.58
CA ARG A 268 27.89 -7.99 1.23
C ARG A 268 27.12 -9.26 1.58
N GLN A 269 26.28 -9.22 2.62
CA GLN A 269 25.39 -10.32 3.00
C GLN A 269 24.12 -10.42 2.14
N GLY A 270 24.00 -9.62 1.08
CA GLY A 270 22.86 -9.66 0.16
C GLY A 270 21.65 -8.84 0.62
N HIS A 271 21.79 -8.03 1.69
CA HIS A 271 20.74 -7.13 2.17
C HIS A 271 20.93 -5.73 1.56
N GLY A 272 20.54 -5.56 0.29
CA GLY A 272 20.56 -4.27 -0.41
C GLY A 272 19.42 -3.31 -0.02
N HIS A 273 19.41 -2.11 -0.63
CA HIS A 273 18.39 -1.06 -0.43
C HIS A 273 18.34 -0.46 0.99
N LEU A 274 19.52 -0.14 1.52
CA LEU A 274 19.70 0.59 2.77
C LEU A 274 19.44 2.08 2.52
N GLY A 275 18.60 2.68 3.36
CA GLY A 275 18.46 4.12 3.43
C GLY A 275 19.67 4.71 4.18
N ASP A 276 19.50 4.86 5.48
CA ASP A 276 20.52 5.44 6.37
C ASP A 276 21.07 4.40 7.35
N VAL A 277 22.35 4.53 7.70
CA VAL A 277 23.02 3.69 8.72
C VAL A 277 23.62 4.64 9.72
N ARG A 278 23.11 4.62 10.95
CA ARG A 278 23.52 5.56 11.98
C ARG A 278 24.02 4.82 13.21
N ILE A 279 25.30 4.98 13.52
CA ILE A 279 25.87 4.43 14.77
C ILE A 279 25.56 5.40 15.89
N GLN A 280 24.92 4.90 16.95
CA GLN A 280 24.61 5.74 18.10
C GLN A 280 25.90 6.06 18.85
N ARG A 281 26.13 7.35 19.07
CA ARG A 281 27.30 7.90 19.76
C ARG A 281 26.82 8.79 20.89
N ARG A 282 27.52 8.76 22.00
CA ARG A 282 27.20 9.62 23.16
C ARG A 282 27.22 11.08 22.75
N SER A 283 26.14 11.80 23.04
CA SER A 283 25.99 13.22 22.69
C SER A 283 26.68 14.17 23.67
N SER A 284 27.00 13.72 24.89
CA SER A 284 27.56 14.56 25.96
C SER A 284 28.46 13.78 26.92
N GLY A 285 29.34 14.50 27.62
CA GLY A 285 30.24 13.97 28.65
C GLY A 285 31.67 13.75 28.17
N ARG A 286 32.51 13.16 29.03
CA ARG A 286 33.95 12.92 28.76
C ARG A 286 34.18 11.98 27.56
N ASP A 287 33.19 11.14 27.26
CA ASP A 287 33.20 10.20 26.13
C ASP A 287 32.28 10.64 24.97
N ALA A 288 32.01 11.94 24.82
CA ALA A 288 31.21 12.44 23.70
C ALA A 288 31.81 12.00 22.35
N GLY A 289 30.98 11.48 21.46
CA GLY A 289 31.39 10.90 20.17
C GLY A 289 31.81 9.43 20.23
N ARG A 290 31.99 8.83 21.42
CA ARG A 290 32.23 7.39 21.53
C ARG A 290 30.97 6.61 21.15
N SER A 291 31.15 5.59 20.31
CA SER A 291 30.08 4.65 19.94
C SER A 291 29.49 3.97 21.17
N GLU A 292 28.18 3.78 21.17
CA GLU A 292 27.44 3.06 22.22
C GLU A 292 27.30 1.56 21.89
N GLY A 293 28.02 1.07 20.88
CA GLY A 293 28.05 -0.34 20.50
C GLY A 293 26.75 -0.83 19.85
N HIS A 294 25.94 0.10 19.33
CA HIS A 294 24.73 -0.22 18.57
C HIS A 294 24.49 0.80 17.45
N ALA A 295 23.72 0.38 16.46
CA ALA A 295 23.41 1.15 15.27
C ALA A 295 21.94 1.01 14.88
N LEU A 296 21.43 2.03 14.22
CA LEU A 296 20.13 2.05 13.60
C LEU A 296 20.28 2.01 12.08
N VAL A 297 19.69 0.99 11.45
CA VAL A 297 19.79 0.77 10.01
C VAL A 297 18.42 0.94 9.39
N SER A 298 18.18 2.07 8.72
CA SER A 298 16.92 2.35 8.03
C SER A 298 16.89 1.66 6.67
N PHE A 299 15.77 1.03 6.34
CA PHE A 299 15.56 0.40 5.03
C PHE A 299 14.57 1.18 4.18
N ASP A 300 14.78 1.14 2.87
CA ASP A 300 13.81 1.63 1.89
C ASP A 300 12.61 0.68 1.72
N SER A 301 12.61 -0.47 2.39
CA SER A 301 11.55 -1.46 2.30
C SER A 301 11.38 -2.21 3.62
N ALA A 302 10.16 -2.22 4.13
CA ALA A 302 9.77 -3.00 5.29
C ALA A 302 10.13 -4.49 5.13
N ARG A 303 10.00 -5.04 3.91
CA ARG A 303 10.36 -6.44 3.63
C ARG A 303 11.85 -6.69 3.77
N ALA A 304 12.70 -5.73 3.39
CA ALA A 304 14.14 -5.84 3.52
C ALA A 304 14.58 -5.79 4.99
N ALA A 305 14.00 -4.88 5.77
CA ALA A 305 14.23 -4.80 7.23
C ALA A 305 13.85 -6.10 7.94
N ARG A 306 12.66 -6.65 7.66
CA ARG A 306 12.20 -7.93 8.25
C ARG A 306 13.12 -9.08 7.88
N ARG A 307 13.48 -9.20 6.61
CA ARG A 307 14.42 -10.23 6.15
C ARG A 307 15.77 -10.13 6.85
N LEU A 308 16.30 -8.92 7.04
CA LEU A 308 17.56 -8.74 7.78
C LEU A 308 17.39 -9.18 9.25
N ALA A 309 16.31 -8.79 9.91
CA ALA A 309 16.06 -9.16 11.30
C ALA A 309 15.86 -10.67 11.49
N GLU A 310 15.20 -11.34 10.54
CA GLU A 310 14.99 -12.79 10.55
C GLU A 310 16.27 -13.57 10.22
N ALA A 311 17.03 -13.11 9.22
CA ALA A 311 18.28 -13.78 8.80
C ALA A 311 19.44 -13.52 9.77
N GLY A 312 19.43 -12.38 10.47
CA GLY A 312 20.54 -11.90 11.27
C GLY A 312 21.70 -11.37 10.42
N LEU A 313 22.83 -11.10 11.08
CA LEU A 313 24.09 -10.74 10.44
C LEU A 313 25.21 -11.61 11.01
N PRO A 314 26.17 -12.06 10.17
CA PRO A 314 27.37 -12.71 10.67
C PRO A 314 28.22 -11.71 11.45
N ALA A 315 29.15 -12.25 12.23
CA ALA A 315 30.05 -11.47 13.04
C ALA A 315 30.82 -10.43 12.21
N LEU A 316 31.00 -9.23 12.78
CA LEU A 316 31.81 -8.15 12.21
C LEU A 316 32.95 -7.85 13.20
N ARG A 317 34.19 -7.86 12.70
CA ARG A 317 35.41 -7.79 13.51
C ARG A 317 35.44 -8.79 14.69
N GLY A 318 35.03 -10.02 14.43
CA GLY A 318 35.00 -11.09 15.44
C GLY A 318 33.87 -11.00 16.46
N ARG A 319 32.98 -9.99 16.38
CA ARG A 319 31.84 -9.82 17.31
C ARG A 319 30.52 -10.21 16.65
N ALA A 320 29.77 -11.10 17.29
CA ALA A 320 28.45 -11.51 16.84
C ALA A 320 27.44 -10.35 16.95
N LEU A 321 26.85 -9.94 15.85
CA LEU A 321 25.86 -8.86 15.82
C LEU A 321 24.49 -9.40 16.23
N ARG A 322 23.74 -8.60 17.00
CA ARG A 322 22.32 -8.88 17.30
C ARG A 322 21.47 -7.95 16.47
N VAL A 323 20.49 -8.50 15.77
CA VAL A 323 19.68 -7.77 14.81
C VAL A 323 18.23 -7.89 15.22
N GLN A 324 17.56 -6.76 15.43
CA GLN A 324 16.16 -6.72 15.84
C GLN A 324 15.42 -5.65 15.04
N LEU A 325 14.16 -5.90 14.69
CA LEU A 325 13.32 -4.85 14.14
C LEU A 325 13.12 -3.79 15.21
N ASP A 326 13.50 -2.55 14.88
CA ASP A 326 13.26 -1.45 15.78
C ASP A 326 11.85 -0.91 15.54
N ALA A 327 10.96 -1.17 16.51
CA ALA A 327 9.63 -0.59 16.52
C ALA A 327 9.65 0.92 16.87
N ALA A 328 10.76 1.41 17.44
CA ALA A 328 10.94 2.76 17.95
C ALA A 328 11.83 3.65 17.07
N ALA A 329 12.38 3.12 15.97
CA ALA A 329 13.28 3.84 15.09
C ALA A 329 12.61 5.02 14.37
N ARG A 330 12.60 6.17 15.03
CA ARG A 330 12.39 7.50 14.45
C ARG A 330 13.28 8.51 15.13
#